data_AF-A0A7S2NNQ0-F1
#
_entry.id   AF-A0A7S2NNQ0-F1
#
_cell.length_a   1.000
_cell.length_b   1.000
_cell.length_c   1.000
_cell.angle_alpha   90.00
_cell.angle_beta   90.00
_cell.angle_gamma   90.00
#
_symmetry.space_group_name_H-M   'P 1'
#
loop_
_entity.id
_entity.type
_entity.pdbx_description
1 polymer ?
#
loop_
_entity_poly.entity_id
_entity_poly.type
_entity_poly.pdbx_seq_one_letter_code
_entity_poly.pdbx_strand_id
1 'polypeptide(L)'
;RRTPHHHFSRRGPTVHMSDVDARSKLSSKAVSCGVTLQAASPLAASALSSCAWDFLIVDPINSPLSQLQSASMQTAIGDTSKTIMLMKIGGPRDRSGAQQATDTGAAGIVIPGIRTAADPRGS
;
A
#
# COMPACT_ATOMS: atom_id res chain seq x y z
N ARG A 1 37.66 14.97 -38.55
CA ARG A 1 36.75 13.82 -38.70
C ARG A 1 36.21 13.49 -37.30
N ARG A 2 35.00 13.95 -36.94
CA ARG A 2 34.38 13.70 -35.61
C ARG A 2 33.56 12.41 -35.69
N THR A 3 33.81 11.47 -34.81
CA THR A 3 33.01 10.25 -34.63
C THR A 3 31.63 10.61 -34.08
N PRO A 4 30.53 10.01 -34.58
CA PRO A 4 29.20 10.25 -34.03
C PRO A 4 29.06 9.49 -32.70
N HIS A 5 28.65 10.22 -31.66
CA HIS A 5 28.28 9.62 -30.38
C HIS A 5 26.92 8.93 -30.52
N HIS A 6 26.89 7.61 -30.35
CA HIS A 6 25.65 6.86 -30.24
C HIS A 6 24.90 7.29 -28.97
N HIS A 7 23.72 7.88 -29.15
CA HIS A 7 22.82 8.23 -28.06
C HIS A 7 22.15 6.94 -27.55
N PHE A 8 22.70 6.38 -26.47
CA PHE A 8 22.12 5.22 -25.80
C PHE A 8 20.89 5.67 -24.99
N SER A 9 19.69 5.53 -25.57
CA SER A 9 18.44 5.74 -24.84
C SER A 9 18.29 4.65 -23.79
N ARG A 10 18.61 4.97 -22.53
CA ARG A 10 18.25 4.15 -21.38
C ARG A 10 16.73 4.20 -21.21
N ARG A 11 15.99 3.32 -21.88
CA ARG A 11 14.70 2.90 -21.33
C ARG A 11 15.02 2.12 -20.07
N GLY A 12 15.00 2.80 -18.93
CA GLY A 12 15.00 2.14 -17.64
C GLY A 12 13.81 1.16 -17.59
N PRO A 13 13.88 0.11 -16.76
CA PRO A 13 12.75 -0.79 -16.59
C PRO A 13 11.50 0.04 -16.27
N THR A 14 10.42 -0.19 -17.02
CA THR A 14 9.14 0.43 -16.70
C THR A 14 8.74 -0.07 -15.31
N VAL A 15 8.78 0.83 -14.33
CA VAL A 15 8.21 0.55 -13.02
C VAL A 15 6.70 0.65 -13.21
N HIS A 16 6.02 -0.49 -13.09
CA HIS A 16 4.56 -0.50 -13.03
C HIS A 16 4.14 0.06 -11.67
N MET A 17 3.90 1.38 -11.61
CA MET A 17 3.16 1.95 -10.49
C MET A 17 1.76 1.36 -10.49
N SER A 18 1.17 1.19 -9.30
CA SER A 18 -0.19 0.69 -9.18
C SER A 18 -1.14 1.51 -10.04
N ASP A 19 -1.84 0.87 -10.98
CA ASP A 19 -2.80 1.54 -11.88
C ASP A 19 -4.06 2.05 -11.14
N VAL A 20 -4.14 1.80 -9.84
CA VAL A 20 -5.25 2.20 -8.98
C VAL A 20 -5.04 3.61 -8.42
N ASP A 21 -5.81 4.57 -8.94
CA ASP A 21 -5.98 5.86 -8.28
C ASP A 21 -6.88 5.71 -7.05
N ALA A 22 -6.26 5.29 -5.94
CA ALA A 22 -6.94 5.07 -4.67
C ALA A 22 -7.63 6.33 -4.15
N ARG A 23 -7.04 7.51 -4.37
CA ARG A 23 -7.61 8.79 -3.94
C ARG A 23 -8.91 9.07 -4.68
N SER A 24 -8.91 8.95 -6.01
CA SER A 24 -10.11 9.16 -6.82
C SER A 24 -11.22 8.19 -6.44
N LYS A 25 -10.91 6.88 -6.33
CA LYS A 25 -11.89 5.86 -5.94
C LYS A 25 -12.50 6.12 -4.55
N LEU A 26 -11.68 6.35 -3.52
CA LEU A 26 -12.15 6.56 -2.15
C LEU A 26 -12.82 7.92 -1.94
N SER A 27 -12.54 8.93 -2.77
CA SER A 27 -13.18 10.24 -2.69
C SER A 27 -14.51 10.34 -3.47
N SER A 28 -14.87 9.30 -4.23
CA SER A 28 -15.99 9.31 -5.19
C SER A 28 -17.40 9.47 -4.59
N LYS A 29 -17.55 9.69 -3.28
CA LYS A 29 -18.83 9.72 -2.52
C LYS A 29 -19.69 8.44 -2.63
N ALA A 30 -19.26 7.45 -3.40
CA ALA A 30 -19.84 6.11 -3.39
C ALA A 30 -19.46 5.39 -2.09
N VAL A 31 -20.33 4.51 -1.61
CA VAL A 31 -20.01 3.61 -0.49
C VAL A 31 -18.90 2.67 -0.95
N SER A 32 -17.83 2.57 -0.16
CA SER A 32 -16.74 1.61 -0.39
C SER A 32 -16.80 0.48 0.63
N CYS A 33 -16.62 -0.75 0.16
CA CYS A 33 -16.58 -1.97 0.96
C CYS A 33 -15.17 -2.58 0.95
N GLY A 34 -14.68 -3.00 2.10
CA GLY A 34 -13.36 -3.60 2.20
C GLY A 34 -13.21 -4.59 3.35
N VAL A 35 -12.07 -5.26 3.38
CA VAL A 35 -11.75 -6.33 4.33
C VAL A 35 -10.47 -6.01 5.09
N THR A 36 -10.45 -6.29 6.39
CA THR A 36 -9.23 -6.26 7.20
C THR A 36 -8.59 -7.63 7.25
N LEU A 37 -7.31 -7.70 6.92
CA LEU A 37 -6.48 -8.89 6.90
C LEU A 37 -5.64 -8.96 8.17
N GLN A 38 -5.86 -10.03 8.93
CA GLN A 38 -5.15 -10.34 10.18
C GLN A 38 -4.55 -11.75 10.18
N ALA A 39 -4.95 -12.59 9.21
CA ALA A 39 -4.35 -13.89 9.00
C ALA A 39 -3.01 -13.69 8.30
N ALA A 40 -1.90 -14.09 8.92
CA ALA A 40 -0.54 -14.03 8.39
C ALA A 40 -0.32 -14.93 7.14
N SER A 41 -1.14 -14.73 6.11
CA SER A 41 -1.29 -15.60 4.96
C SER A 41 -1.29 -14.79 3.67
N PRO A 42 -0.14 -14.73 2.97
CA PRO A 42 -0.05 -14.14 1.64
C PRO A 42 -1.02 -14.78 0.64
N LEU A 43 -1.32 -16.07 0.78
CA LEU A 43 -2.30 -16.77 -0.04
C LEU A 43 -3.72 -16.22 0.17
N ALA A 44 -4.13 -16.00 1.42
CA ALA A 44 -5.43 -15.42 1.72
C ALA A 44 -5.52 -13.97 1.21
N ALA A 45 -4.43 -13.20 1.35
CA ALA A 45 -4.36 -11.83 0.85
C ALA A 45 -4.52 -11.77 -0.68
N SER A 46 -3.85 -12.67 -1.42
CA SER A 46 -3.95 -12.78 -2.88
C SER A 46 -5.34 -13.26 -3.32
N ALA A 47 -5.91 -14.26 -2.66
CA ALA A 47 -7.25 -14.73 -2.95
C ALA A 47 -8.29 -13.61 -2.75
N LEU A 48 -8.22 -12.89 -1.64
CA LEU A 48 -9.13 -11.79 -1.35
C LEU A 48 -8.91 -10.59 -2.27
N SER A 49 -7.67 -10.33 -2.74
CA SER A 49 -7.43 -9.24 -3.69
C SER A 49 -8.03 -9.48 -5.07
N SER A 50 -8.28 -10.75 -5.41
CA SER A 50 -8.99 -11.14 -6.63
C SER A 50 -10.52 -11.04 -6.53
N CYS A 51 -11.06 -10.88 -5.31
CA CYS A 51 -12.47 -10.63 -5.08
C CYS A 51 -12.85 -9.17 -5.36
N ALA A 52 -14.15 -8.89 -5.46
CA ALA A 52 -14.70 -7.56 -5.76
C ALA A 52 -14.73 -6.62 -4.54
N TRP A 53 -13.61 -6.49 -3.83
CA TRP A 53 -13.46 -5.51 -2.74
C TRP A 53 -12.92 -4.19 -3.28
N ASP A 54 -13.35 -3.07 -2.71
CA ASP A 54 -12.79 -1.77 -3.08
C ASP A 54 -11.41 -1.58 -2.45
N PHE A 55 -11.23 -2.09 -1.23
CA PHE A 55 -9.96 -2.02 -0.52
C PHE A 55 -9.72 -3.22 0.42
N LEU A 56 -8.45 -3.48 0.71
CA LEU A 56 -7.97 -4.38 1.74
C LEU A 56 -7.09 -3.60 2.72
N ILE A 57 -7.21 -3.90 4.01
CA ILE A 57 -6.37 -3.32 5.06
C ILE A 57 -5.54 -4.43 5.70
N VAL A 58 -4.23 -4.40 5.59
CA VAL A 58 -3.37 -5.24 6.43
C VAL A 58 -3.25 -4.60 7.81
N ASP A 59 -3.63 -5.31 8.87
CA ASP A 59 -3.65 -4.80 10.24
C ASP A 59 -2.67 -5.54 11.16
N PRO A 60 -1.40 -5.09 11.24
CA PRO A 60 -0.42 -5.67 12.15
C PRO A 60 -0.59 -5.25 13.61
N ILE A 61 -1.47 -4.30 13.92
CA ILE A 61 -1.62 -3.76 15.27
C ILE A 61 -2.51 -4.65 16.13
N ASN A 62 -3.51 -5.27 15.51
CA ASN A 62 -4.47 -6.14 16.19
C ASN A 62 -4.26 -7.62 15.87
N SER A 63 -3.10 -7.97 15.32
CA SER A 63 -2.79 -9.34 14.92
C SER A 63 -1.31 -9.64 15.20
N PRO A 64 -0.91 -10.92 15.28
CA PRO A 64 0.48 -11.31 15.51
C PRO A 64 1.33 -11.22 14.23
N LEU A 65 1.10 -10.21 13.39
CA LEU A 65 1.86 -10.01 12.16
C LEU A 65 3.19 -9.32 12.46
N SER A 66 4.27 -9.97 12.08
CA SER A 66 5.54 -9.28 11.91
C SER A 66 5.49 -8.33 10.70
N GLN A 67 6.44 -7.41 10.66
CA GLN A 67 6.63 -6.53 9.51
C GLN A 67 6.86 -7.32 8.21
N LEU A 68 7.68 -8.38 8.26
CA LEU A 68 7.95 -9.21 7.09
C LEU A 68 6.70 -9.92 6.60
N GLN A 69 5.86 -10.43 7.50
CA GLN A 69 4.57 -11.04 7.13
C GLN A 69 3.62 -10.01 6.50
N SER A 70 3.59 -8.80 7.05
CA SER A 70 2.78 -7.69 6.51
C SER A 70 3.21 -7.32 5.10
N ALA A 71 4.52 -7.14 4.89
CA ALA A 71 5.10 -6.89 3.57
C ALA A 71 4.83 -8.05 2.60
N SER A 72 4.97 -9.31 3.05
CA SER A 72 4.70 -10.48 2.20
C SER A 72 3.26 -10.54 1.72
N MET A 73 2.29 -10.20 2.58
CA MET A 73 0.88 -10.13 2.18
C MET A 73 0.62 -8.98 1.20
N GLN A 74 1.25 -7.84 1.40
CA GLN A 74 1.15 -6.70 0.49
C GLN A 74 1.71 -7.03 -0.89
N THR A 75 2.88 -7.65 -0.97
CA THR A 75 3.45 -8.15 -2.22
C THR A 75 2.52 -9.16 -2.91
N ALA A 76 1.84 -10.02 -2.14
CA ALA A 76 0.91 -11.01 -2.69
C ALA A 76 -0.41 -10.41 -3.21
N ILE A 77 -0.82 -9.25 -2.71
CA ILE A 77 -1.90 -8.46 -3.31
C ILE A 77 -1.45 -7.91 -4.67
N GLY A 78 -0.23 -7.37 -4.71
CA GLY A 78 0.46 -6.93 -5.93
C GLY A 78 -0.08 -5.63 -6.51
N ASP A 79 0.79 -4.91 -7.22
CA ASP A 79 0.50 -3.56 -7.76
C ASP A 79 -0.51 -3.57 -8.93
N THR A 80 -0.75 -4.74 -9.53
CA THR A 80 -1.71 -4.91 -10.63
C THR A 80 -3.13 -5.22 -10.14
N SER A 81 -3.33 -5.40 -8.83
CA SER A 81 -4.68 -5.60 -8.29
C SER A 81 -5.52 -4.34 -8.48
N LYS A 82 -6.81 -4.52 -8.81
CA LYS A 82 -7.79 -3.42 -8.85
C LYS A 82 -8.23 -2.97 -7.47
N THR A 83 -7.96 -3.80 -6.46
CA THR A 83 -8.31 -3.60 -5.05
C THR A 83 -7.27 -2.72 -4.38
N ILE A 84 -7.68 -1.67 -3.70
CA ILE A 84 -6.77 -0.73 -3.03
C ILE A 84 -6.13 -1.43 -1.82
N MET A 85 -4.81 -1.51 -1.76
CA MET A 85 -4.10 -1.99 -0.58
C MET A 85 -3.78 -0.83 0.37
N LEU A 86 -4.26 -0.93 1.61
CA LEU A 86 -3.93 -0.02 2.71
C LEU A 86 -3.19 -0.76 3.83
N MET A 87 -2.27 -0.08 4.50
CA MET A 87 -1.56 -0.62 5.67
C MET A 87 -1.95 0.15 6.93
N LYS A 88 -2.34 -0.55 8.00
CA LYS A 88 -2.54 0.08 9.31
C LYS A 88 -1.22 0.16 10.07
N ILE A 89 -0.90 1.33 10.61
CA ILE A 89 0.36 1.58 11.32
C ILE A 89 0.15 1.74 12.83
N GLY A 90 1.23 1.80 13.60
CA GLY A 90 1.19 1.83 15.07
C GLY A 90 0.58 3.10 15.67
N GLY A 91 0.43 4.15 14.87
CA GLY A 91 -0.20 5.40 15.29
C GLY A 91 0.43 6.63 14.65
N PRO A 92 0.10 7.83 15.14
CA PRO A 92 0.50 9.08 14.49
C PRO A 92 2.01 9.35 14.50
N ARG A 93 2.73 8.73 15.43
CA ARG A 93 4.19 8.87 15.59
C ARG A 93 5.00 7.72 15.00
N ASP A 94 4.34 6.72 14.41
CA ASP A 94 4.99 5.56 13.82
C ASP A 94 5.54 5.88 12.42
N ARG A 95 6.62 6.67 12.38
CA ARG A 95 7.30 7.04 11.13
C ARG A 95 7.89 5.82 10.42
N SER A 96 8.39 4.85 11.18
CA SER A 96 8.92 3.59 10.65
C SER A 96 7.85 2.80 9.90
N GLY A 97 6.69 2.59 10.49
CA GLY A 97 5.58 1.87 9.87
C GLY A 97 5.02 2.62 8.67
N ALA A 98 4.93 3.95 8.74
CA ALA A 98 4.53 4.78 7.60
C ALA A 98 5.52 4.63 6.42
N GLN A 99 6.81 4.78 6.68
CA GLN A 99 7.86 4.65 5.66
C GLN A 99 7.87 3.23 5.05
N GLN A 100 7.79 2.21 5.89
CA GLN A 100 7.78 0.83 5.43
C GLN A 100 6.56 0.52 4.57
N ALA A 101 5.37 0.96 4.97
CA ALA A 101 4.16 0.79 4.19
C ALA A 101 4.26 1.44 2.80
N THR A 102 4.84 2.64 2.72
CA THR A 102 5.04 3.34 1.44
C THR A 102 6.12 2.68 0.59
N ASP A 103 7.22 2.23 1.20
CA ASP A 103 8.33 1.59 0.49
C ASP A 103 7.92 0.25 -0.14
N THR A 104 6.96 -0.45 0.49
CA THR A 104 6.40 -1.71 -0.01
C THR A 104 5.18 -1.53 -0.92
N GLY A 105 4.83 -0.29 -1.29
CA GLY A 105 3.82 0.01 -2.32
C GLY A 105 2.38 0.16 -1.81
N ALA A 106 2.16 0.52 -0.53
CA ALA A 106 0.81 0.72 -0.03
C ALA A 106 0.21 1.95 -0.70
N ALA A 107 -1.03 1.83 -1.19
CA ALA A 107 -1.73 2.97 -1.78
C ALA A 107 -2.09 4.05 -0.73
N GLY A 108 -2.07 3.67 0.55
CA GLY A 108 -2.28 4.58 1.68
C GLY A 108 -2.09 3.89 3.03
N ILE A 109 -2.12 4.69 4.10
CA ILE A 109 -1.98 4.22 5.47
C ILE A 109 -3.22 4.55 6.31
N VAL A 110 -3.54 3.65 7.24
CA VAL A 110 -4.58 3.86 8.27
C VAL A 110 -3.87 4.18 9.58
N ILE A 111 -4.09 5.38 10.11
CA ILE A 111 -3.46 5.85 11.34
C ILE A 111 -4.48 5.77 12.49
N PRO A 112 -4.33 4.83 13.43
CA PRO A 112 -5.22 4.73 14.58
C PRO A 112 -4.97 5.86 15.58
N GLY A 113 -5.99 6.18 16.38
CA GLY A 113 -5.84 7.03 17.57
C GLY A 113 -5.63 8.52 17.31
N ILE A 114 -5.97 9.02 16.12
CA ILE A 114 -5.99 10.46 15.83
C ILE A 114 -7.10 11.12 16.67
N ARG A 115 -6.72 12.12 17.46
CA ARG A 115 -7.59 12.94 18.31
C ARG A 115 -7.58 14.40 17.91
N THR A 116 -6.46 14.88 17.39
CA THR A 116 -6.29 16.28 17.00
C THR A 116 -5.76 16.39 15.58
N ALA A 117 -6.00 17.54 14.95
CA ALA A 117 -5.45 17.83 13.63
C ALA A 117 -3.91 17.86 13.62
N ALA A 118 -3.25 18.07 14.77
CA ALA A 118 -1.79 18.13 14.87
C ALA A 118 -1.14 16.73 14.87
N ASP A 119 -1.87 15.69 15.26
CA ASP A 119 -1.33 14.34 15.42
C ASP A 119 -0.64 13.78 14.17
N PRO A 120 -1.18 13.92 12.94
CA PRO A 120 -0.52 13.41 11.72
C PRO A 120 0.71 14.22 11.30
N ARG A 121 0.83 15.48 11.75
CA ARG A 121 1.90 16.39 11.31
C ARG A 121 3.22 16.14 12.06
N GLY A 122 3.16 15.43 13.18
CA GLY A 122 4.25 15.42 14.14
C GLY A 122 4.41 16.79 14.81
N SER A 123 4.88 16.81 16.05
CA SER A 123 5.40 18.02 16.68
C SER A 123 6.74 18.41 16.06
#